data_AF-A0A3G6N8G2-F1
#
_entry.id   AF-A0A3G6N8G2-F1
#
_cell.length_a   1.000
_cell.length_b   1.000
_cell.length_c   1.000
_cell.angle_alpha   90.00
_cell.angle_beta   90.00
_cell.angle_gamma   90.00
#
_symmetry.space_group_name_H-M   'P 1'
#
loop_
_entity.id
_entity.type
_entity.pdbx_description
1 polymer ?
#
loop_
_entity_poly.entity_id
_entity_poly.type
_entity_poly.pdbx_seq_one_letter_code
_entity_poly.pdbx_strand_id
1 'polypeptide(L)'
;MKKKEDGTTVDFGTLKKKNILSKNYSFKYINQMHDTLKVYGVLDGCDCTTSKVKEGLYSKNDTIIVETSYNPNKYKDKGLIVKQIFLVTNKTISKYDTIYPFTLKGIVE
;
A
#
# COMPACT_ATOMS: atom_id res chain seq x y z
N MET A 1 -1.28 -26.19 4.22
CA MET A 1 -1.17 -24.89 4.91
C MET A 1 -1.63 -23.79 3.97
N LYS A 2 -2.77 -23.13 4.25
CA LYS A 2 -3.25 -22.00 3.44
C LYS A 2 -2.37 -20.79 3.74
N LYS A 3 -1.64 -20.26 2.75
CA LYS A 3 -0.96 -18.96 2.86
C LYS A 3 -2.05 -17.93 3.23
N LYS A 4 -1.94 -17.28 4.39
CA LYS A 4 -2.71 -16.06 4.68
C LYS A 4 -2.39 -15.08 3.56
N GLU A 5 -3.40 -14.62 2.83
CA GLU A 5 -3.25 -13.46 1.97
C GLU A 5 -2.82 -12.30 2.85
N ASP A 6 -1.56 -11.89 2.70
CA ASP A 6 -1.03 -10.74 3.42
C ASP A 6 -1.57 -9.49 2.71
N GLY A 7 -2.54 -8.81 3.33
CA GLY A 7 -3.20 -7.61 2.78
C GLY A 7 -2.28 -6.40 2.54
N THR A 8 -0.98 -6.59 2.77
CA THR A 8 0.13 -5.70 2.45
C THR A 8 0.53 -5.75 0.97
N THR A 9 0.13 -6.78 0.21
CA THR A 9 0.44 -6.90 -1.22
C THR A 9 -0.85 -6.95 -2.04
N VAL A 10 -0.94 -6.09 -3.04
CA VAL A 10 -1.99 -6.09 -4.05
C VAL A 10 -1.36 -6.41 -5.40
N ASP A 11 -1.80 -7.50 -6.01
CA ASP A 11 -1.49 -7.83 -7.40
C ASP A 11 -2.64 -7.35 -8.29
N PHE A 12 -2.37 -6.41 -9.19
CA PHE A 12 -3.38 -5.88 -10.10
C PHE A 12 -3.52 -6.66 -11.40
N GLY A 13 -2.78 -7.77 -11.55
CA GLY A 13 -2.74 -8.59 -12.75
C GLY A 13 -2.22 -7.78 -13.94
N THR A 14 -2.90 -7.87 -15.07
CA THR A 14 -2.57 -7.10 -16.28
C THR A 14 -3.40 -5.83 -16.36
N LEU A 15 -2.72 -4.68 -16.47
CA LEU A 15 -3.32 -3.37 -16.66
C LEU A 15 -3.04 -2.86 -18.07
N LYS A 16 -4.08 -2.80 -18.92
CA LYS A 16 -4.00 -2.17 -20.24
C LYS A 16 -4.06 -0.65 -20.07
N LYS A 17 -2.92 0.05 -20.15
CA LYS A 17 -2.86 1.48 -19.78
C LYS A 17 -3.49 2.43 -20.79
N LYS A 18 -3.89 1.93 -21.98
CA LYS A 18 -4.55 2.73 -23.02
C LYS A 18 -5.79 3.41 -22.42
N ASN A 19 -5.80 4.75 -22.44
CA ASN A 19 -6.86 5.61 -21.92
C ASN A 19 -7.09 5.57 -20.39
N ILE A 20 -6.16 5.03 -19.59
CA ILE A 20 -6.27 5.04 -18.13
C ILE A 20 -5.54 6.26 -17.56
N LEU A 21 -6.28 7.19 -16.95
CA LEU A 21 -5.66 8.31 -16.20
C LEU A 21 -5.13 7.85 -14.84
N SER A 22 -5.92 7.06 -14.12
CA SER A 22 -5.52 6.41 -12.88
C SER A 22 -6.39 5.19 -12.58
N LYS A 23 -5.91 4.30 -11.71
CA LYS A 23 -6.67 3.16 -11.18
C LYS A 23 -6.49 3.06 -9.67
N ASN A 24 -7.58 2.80 -8.96
CA ASN A 24 -7.59 2.74 -7.49
C ASN A 24 -7.41 1.32 -6.98
N TYR A 25 -6.70 1.20 -5.86
CA TYR A 25 -6.40 -0.04 -5.15
C TYR A 25 -6.53 0.19 -3.64
N SER A 26 -6.73 -0.89 -2.88
CA SER A 26 -6.83 -0.82 -1.43
C SER A 26 -5.98 -1.89 -0.77
N PHE A 27 -5.16 -1.47 0.20
CA PHE A 27 -4.43 -2.36 1.10
C PHE A 27 -5.18 -2.48 2.42
N LYS A 28 -5.05 -3.64 3.07
CA LYS A 28 -5.63 -3.90 4.38
C LYS A 28 -4.54 -4.38 5.33
N TYR A 29 -4.35 -3.63 6.40
CA TYR A 29 -3.43 -3.98 7.48
C TYR A 29 -4.22 -4.15 8.78
N ILE A 30 -4.02 -5.28 9.48
CA ILE A 30 -4.69 -5.55 10.76
C ILE A 30 -3.64 -5.40 11.86
N ASN A 31 -3.89 -4.56 12.86
CA ASN A 31 -3.00 -4.38 14.00
C ASN A 31 -3.04 -5.61 14.93
N GLN A 32 -2.30 -6.67 14.61
CA GLN A 32 -2.29 -7.90 15.42
C GLN A 32 -1.27 -7.85 16.57
N MET A 33 -0.26 -6.98 16.48
CA MET A 33 0.92 -7.04 17.35
C MET A 33 0.92 -6.06 18.51
N HIS A 34 0.11 -5.00 18.44
CA HIS A 34 0.15 -3.93 19.44
C HIS A 34 -1.23 -3.69 20.04
N ASP A 35 -1.28 -3.43 21.34
CA ASP A 35 -2.53 -3.03 22.01
C ASP A 35 -3.07 -1.73 21.42
N THR A 36 -2.16 -0.82 21.03
CA THR A 36 -2.47 0.40 20.30
C THR A 36 -1.37 0.72 19.30
N LEU A 37 -1.79 1.07 18.09
CA LEU A 37 -0.96 1.54 16.99
C LEU A 37 -1.44 2.93 16.57
N LYS A 38 -0.55 3.93 16.62
CA LYS A 38 -0.85 5.27 16.09
C LYS A 38 -0.41 5.34 14.64
N VAL A 39 -1.35 5.61 13.74
CA VAL A 39 -1.10 5.88 12.32
C VAL A 39 -0.96 7.39 12.13
N TYR A 40 0.16 7.80 11.54
CA TYR A 40 0.47 9.19 11.23
C TYR A 40 0.18 9.56 9.77
N GLY A 41 0.00 8.57 8.90
CA GLY A 41 -0.25 8.81 7.49
C GLY A 41 0.33 7.72 6.62
N VAL A 42 0.41 8.02 5.32
CA VAL A 42 0.96 7.13 4.30
C VAL A 42 1.88 7.94 3.38
N LEU A 43 2.99 7.33 2.96
CA LEU A 43 3.93 7.91 2.02
C LEU A 43 3.97 7.06 0.75
N ASP A 44 3.91 7.72 -0.40
CA ASP A 44 4.07 7.10 -1.70
C ASP A 44 5.56 7.00 -2.06
N GLY A 45 6.01 5.84 -2.56
CA GLY A 45 7.37 5.65 -3.05
C GLY A 45 7.65 6.28 -4.41
N CYS A 46 6.61 6.70 -5.14
CA CYS A 46 6.70 7.51 -6.36
C CYS A 46 5.57 8.54 -6.39
N ASP A 47 5.74 9.65 -7.09
CA ASP A 47 4.66 10.60 -7.43
C ASP A 47 3.72 10.06 -8.55
N CYS A 48 3.91 8.80 -8.96
CA CYS A 48 3.01 8.08 -9.84
C CYS A 48 1.87 7.37 -9.09
N THR A 49 1.95 7.35 -7.76
CA THR A 49 0.88 6.94 -6.86
C THR A 49 0.44 8.10 -5.99
N THR A 50 -0.80 8.04 -5.51
CA THR A 50 -1.35 8.98 -4.54
C THR A 50 -2.16 8.19 -3.53
N SER A 51 -1.66 8.11 -2.31
CA SER A 51 -2.22 7.28 -1.25
C SER A 51 -2.84 8.12 -0.14
N LYS A 52 -3.88 7.59 0.49
CA LYS A 52 -4.48 8.15 1.69
C LYS A 52 -4.85 7.05 2.68
N VAL A 53 -4.78 7.40 3.96
CA VAL A 53 -5.17 6.57 5.09
C VAL A 53 -5.84 7.46 6.13
N LYS A 54 -6.73 6.89 6.94
CA LYS A 54 -7.25 7.60 8.11
C LYS A 54 -6.19 7.59 9.21
N GLU A 55 -5.74 8.77 9.61
CA GLU A 55 -4.85 8.91 10.76
C GLU A 55 -5.60 8.68 12.08
N GLY A 56 -4.89 8.21 13.10
CA GLY A 56 -5.49 8.00 14.42
C GLY A 56 -4.89 6.85 15.20
N LEU A 57 -5.61 6.46 16.26
CA LEU A 57 -5.27 5.32 17.10
C LEU A 57 -6.10 4.11 16.69
N TYR A 58 -5.42 2.99 16.50
CA TYR A 58 -5.99 1.71 16.14
C TYR A 58 -5.69 0.70 17.24
N SER A 59 -6.73 0.11 17.81
CA SER A 59 -6.63 -0.92 18.82
C SER A 59 -6.14 -2.24 18.20
N LYS A 60 -5.82 -3.21 19.06
CA LYS A 60 -5.52 -4.56 18.61
C LYS A 60 -6.70 -5.12 17.81
N ASN A 61 -6.40 -5.74 16.68
CA ASN A 61 -7.31 -6.29 15.67
C ASN A 61 -8.10 -5.26 14.85
N ASP A 62 -7.92 -3.95 15.07
CA ASP A 62 -8.50 -2.95 14.17
C ASP A 62 -7.86 -3.05 12.78
N THR A 63 -8.68 -2.77 11.76
CA THR A 63 -8.25 -2.77 10.36
C THR A 63 -7.96 -1.35 9.90
N ILE A 64 -6.76 -1.16 9.36
CA ILE A 64 -6.29 0.03 8.69
C ILE A 64 -6.43 -0.21 7.18
N ILE A 65 -7.13 0.71 6.51
CA ILE A 65 -7.34 0.67 5.05
C ILE A 65 -6.54 1.80 4.43
N VAL A 66 -5.68 1.46 3.48
CA VAL A 66 -4.93 2.43 2.68
C VAL A 66 -5.45 2.39 1.25
N GLU A 67 -5.95 3.52 0.78
CA GLU A 67 -6.45 3.69 -0.58
C GLU A 67 -5.37 4.35 -1.43
N THR A 68 -5.02 3.73 -2.56
CA THR A 68 -3.96 4.20 -3.45
C THR A 68 -4.50 4.35 -4.86
N SER A 69 -4.34 5.53 -5.46
CA SER A 69 -4.52 5.75 -6.89
C SER A 69 -3.18 5.61 -7.61
N TYR A 70 -3.14 4.89 -8.72
CA TYR A 70 -1.93 4.67 -9.52
C TYR A 70 -2.15 5.14 -10.96
N ASN A 71 -1.25 6.00 -11.46
CA ASN A 71 -1.23 6.45 -12.84
C ASN A 71 -0.09 5.75 -13.63
N PRO A 72 -0.40 4.73 -14.45
CA PRO A 72 0.61 4.04 -15.25
C PRO A 72 1.20 4.90 -16.40
N ASN A 73 0.53 5.99 -16.77
CA ASN A 73 0.94 6.85 -17.88
C ASN A 73 1.90 7.96 -17.45
N LYS A 74 1.98 8.30 -16.15
CA LYS A 74 2.89 9.33 -15.60
C LYS A 74 4.34 9.13 -16.04
N TYR A 75 4.84 7.89 -15.96
CA TYR A 75 6.20 7.51 -16.40
C TYR A 75 6.22 6.51 -17.56
N LYS A 76 5.07 6.32 -18.23
CA LYS A 76 4.91 5.38 -19.34
C LYS A 76 5.26 3.93 -18.96
N ASP A 77 4.93 3.52 -17.74
CA ASP A 77 5.17 2.18 -17.19
C ASP A 77 4.75 1.06 -18.17
N LYS A 78 5.60 0.03 -18.33
CA LYS A 78 5.36 -1.10 -19.24
C LYS A 78 6.08 -2.34 -18.73
N GLY A 79 5.47 -3.51 -18.87
CA GLY A 79 6.00 -4.78 -18.38
C GLY A 79 5.73 -4.96 -16.89
N LEU A 80 6.61 -5.69 -16.20
CA LEU A 80 6.48 -5.93 -14.76
C LEU A 80 6.70 -4.65 -13.96
N ILE A 81 5.71 -4.26 -13.18
CA ILE A 81 5.72 -3.07 -12.33
C ILE A 81 5.60 -3.49 -10.86
N VAL A 82 6.37 -2.81 -10.02
CA VAL A 82 6.30 -2.88 -8.56
C VAL A 82 6.36 -1.47 -8.01
N LYS A 83 5.37 -1.08 -7.20
CA LYS A 83 5.34 0.20 -6.48
C LYS A 83 5.24 -0.06 -4.99
N GLN A 84 5.94 0.77 -4.22
CA GLN A 84 5.94 0.72 -2.76
C GLN A 84 5.14 1.89 -2.19
N ILE A 85 4.34 1.57 -1.18
CA ILE A 85 3.55 2.53 -0.40
C ILE A 85 3.87 2.25 1.06
N PHE A 86 4.06 3.27 1.89
CA PHE A 86 4.58 3.12 3.25
C PHE A 86 3.60 3.67 4.28
N LEU A 87 3.06 2.81 5.15
CA LEU A 87 2.24 3.25 6.28
C LEU A 87 3.16 3.73 7.41
N VAL A 88 2.98 4.97 7.85
CA VAL A 88 3.81 5.60 8.88
C VAL A 88 3.11 5.43 10.23
N THR A 89 3.82 4.85 11.20
CA THR A 89 3.27 4.60 12.54
C THR A 89 4.23 4.98 13.66
N ASN A 90 3.74 4.96 14.91
CA ASN A 90 4.57 5.17 16.10
C ASN A 90 5.33 3.91 16.56
N LYS A 91 5.20 2.78 15.85
CA LYS A 91 5.86 1.53 16.22
C LYS A 91 7.00 1.24 15.26
N THR A 92 8.14 0.93 15.85
CA THR A 92 9.33 0.43 15.17
C THR A 92 9.08 -1.00 14.73
N ILE A 93 9.23 -1.26 13.44
CA ILE A 93 8.91 -2.53 12.77
C ILE A 93 10.17 -3.36 12.62
N SER A 94 11.28 -2.68 12.33
CA SER A 94 12.63 -3.21 12.31
C SER A 94 13.51 -2.30 13.17
N LYS A 95 14.72 -2.73 13.53
CA LYS A 95 15.68 -1.89 14.27
C LYS A 95 15.90 -0.49 13.64
N TYR A 96 15.60 -0.32 12.35
CA TYR A 96 15.86 0.89 11.57
C TYR A 96 14.61 1.58 11.03
N ASP A 97 13.43 0.95 11.05
CA ASP A 97 12.25 1.44 10.33
C ASP A 97 11.00 1.54 11.21
N THR A 98 10.26 2.64 11.05
CA THR A 98 8.92 2.86 11.61
C THR A 98 7.82 2.80 10.54
N ILE A 99 8.17 2.39 9.32
CA ILE A 99 7.32 2.42 8.13
C ILE A 99 6.96 1.01 7.63
N TYR A 100 5.67 0.68 7.58
CA TYR A 100 5.21 -0.63 7.09
C TYR A 100 5.09 -0.57 5.56
N PRO A 101 5.85 -1.37 4.80
CA PRO A 101 5.78 -1.34 3.35
C PRO A 101 4.57 -2.15 2.84
N PHE A 102 3.89 -1.58 1.87
CA PHE A 102 2.89 -2.22 1.02
C PHE A 102 3.38 -2.28 -0.41
N THR A 103 3.01 -3.35 -1.12
CA THR A 103 3.48 -3.64 -2.46
C THR A 103 2.30 -3.68 -3.44
N LEU A 104 2.26 -2.73 -4.37
CA LEU A 104 1.41 -2.82 -5.56
C LEU A 104 2.21 -3.43 -6.70
N LYS A 105 1.77 -4.53 -7.28
CA LYS A 105 2.50 -5.17 -8.39
C LYS A 105 1.59 -5.68 -9.49
N GLY A 106 2.14 -5.88 -10.67
CA GLY A 106 1.44 -6.47 -11.81
C GLY A 106 2.15 -6.18 -13.13
N ILE A 107 1.48 -6.46 -14.24
CA ILE A 107 1.98 -6.22 -15.59
C ILE A 107 1.23 -5.04 -16.21
N VAL A 108 1.94 -4.10 -16.81
CA VAL A 108 1.34 -3.00 -17.57
C VAL A 108 1.58 -3.21 -19.07
N GLU A 109 0.51 -3.16 -19.85
CA GLU A 109 0.51 -3.26 -21.32
C GLU A 109 0.09 -1.95 -21.98
#